data_AF-A0A1X2I8G1-F1
#
_entry.id   AF-A0A1X2I8G1-F1
#
_cell.length_a   1.000
_cell.length_b   1.000
_cell.length_c   1.000
_cell.angle_alpha   90.00
_cell.angle_beta   90.00
_cell.angle_gamma   90.00
#
_symmetry.space_group_name_H-M   'P 1'
#
loop_
_entity.id
_entity.type
_entity.pdbx_description
1 polymer ?
#
loop_
_entity_poly.entity_id
_entity_poly.type
_entity_poly.pdbx_seq_one_letter_code
_entity_poly.pdbx_strand_id
1 'polypeptide(L)'
;MENIRLNSNHLFRYRKVTDDTTSLSLHLTTWQKDYKEKLGLLSSEHATSNDTNADETILPLHPKQLELEIARYQDHINELKYQYVQLATKHQFLLALLQDPPRDVRSDQVRKLETVVLEQSAELGILLKDLTKLKHIIAEGNATNEKARQQLKESGDEMIKLIDEIEDQKQSLASLTLQIEQYKKKRTPEEAKAILEQQTRTLAEINKTTDHQRDAIMEMEWQLDDRLQEVQALEATLRQAEAKAKEAVEKSGQRDLVVEQQEAWYREMAQFCHSSFGIHKVDVAIDLIQVEFARGHVLSIHVDPLTERITDISVNNEDDSMEYEDLKTLAEGQLVKEIASTVVLETLARIRQS
;
A
#
# COMPACT_ATOMS: atom_id res chain seq x y z
N MET A 1 -16.74 34.15 -27.65
CA MET A 1 -16.66 32.69 -27.88
C MET A 1 -15.22 32.25 -28.21
N GLU A 2 -14.24 32.56 -27.36
CA GLU A 2 -12.83 32.17 -27.58
C GLU A 2 -12.22 31.33 -26.44
N ASN A 3 -12.88 31.25 -25.28
CA ASN A 3 -12.35 30.54 -24.12
C ASN A 3 -12.50 29.01 -24.13
N ILE A 4 -13.13 28.41 -25.15
CA ILE A 4 -13.33 26.94 -25.21
C ILE A 4 -12.24 26.24 -26.06
N ARG A 5 -11.52 26.97 -26.93
CA ARG A 5 -10.51 26.34 -27.83
C ARG A 5 -9.16 26.03 -27.17
N LEU A 6 -8.82 26.69 -26.06
CA LEU A 6 -7.54 26.47 -25.38
C LEU A 6 -7.51 25.17 -24.54
N ASN A 7 -8.66 24.67 -24.09
CA ASN A 7 -8.71 23.47 -23.23
C ASN A 7 -8.56 22.14 -23.99
N SER A 8 -8.86 22.12 -25.29
CA SER A 8 -8.76 20.90 -26.11
C SER A 8 -7.32 20.49 -26.41
N ASN A 9 -6.38 21.44 -26.47
CA ASN A 9 -4.98 21.16 -26.79
C ASN A 9 -4.21 20.57 -25.60
N HIS A 10 -4.60 20.90 -24.37
CA HIS A 10 -3.99 20.34 -23.17
C HIS A 10 -4.41 18.89 -22.94
N LEU A 11 -5.68 18.56 -23.18
CA LEU A 11 -6.19 17.19 -23.11
C LEU A 11 -5.55 16.26 -24.16
N PHE A 12 -5.30 16.76 -25.37
CA PHE A 12 -4.65 15.97 -26.42
C PHE A 12 -3.17 15.68 -26.11
N ARG A 13 -2.46 16.62 -25.47
CA ARG A 13 -1.08 16.42 -25.03
C ARG A 13 -0.97 15.42 -23.88
N TYR A 14 -1.90 15.46 -22.92
CA TYR A 14 -1.94 14.48 -21.83
C TYR A 14 -2.26 13.06 -22.32
N ARG A 15 -3.16 12.93 -23.31
CA ARG A 15 -3.50 11.63 -23.90
C ARG A 15 -2.31 11.02 -24.67
N LYS A 16 -1.59 11.86 -25.42
CA LYS A 16 -0.39 11.40 -26.16
C LYS A 16 0.75 10.96 -25.24
N VAL A 17 0.97 11.66 -24.13
CA VAL A 17 2.00 11.29 -23.13
C VAL A 17 1.62 10.01 -22.39
N THR A 18 0.34 9.80 -22.09
CA THR A 18 -0.12 8.56 -21.44
C THR A 18 -0.02 7.36 -22.37
N ASP A 19 -0.40 7.50 -23.64
CA ASP A 19 -0.23 6.46 -24.66
C ASP A 19 1.26 6.10 -24.87
N ASP A 20 2.16 7.10 -24.90
CA ASP A 20 3.60 6.87 -25.03
C ASP A 20 4.17 6.10 -23.82
N THR A 21 3.72 6.38 -22.59
CA THR A 21 4.18 5.66 -21.37
C THR A 21 3.67 4.23 -21.27
N THR A 22 2.53 3.88 -21.90
CA THR A 22 2.04 2.50 -21.95
C THR A 22 2.74 1.64 -23.00
N SER A 23 3.45 2.27 -23.94
CA SER A 23 4.15 1.59 -25.04
C SER A 23 5.61 1.21 -24.74
N LEU A 24 6.23 1.80 -23.70
CA LEU A 24 7.54 1.36 -23.23
C LEU A 24 7.40 0.11 -22.36
N SER A 25 7.76 -1.05 -22.92
CA SER A 25 7.95 -2.25 -22.13
C SER A 25 8.97 -1.97 -21.02
N LEU A 26 8.49 -1.94 -19.77
CA LEU A 26 9.29 -1.65 -18.59
C LEU A 26 10.52 -2.57 -18.60
N HIS A 27 11.73 -1.99 -18.63
CA HIS A 27 13.00 -2.72 -18.67
C HIS A 27 13.11 -3.80 -17.57
N LEU A 28 12.42 -3.63 -16.45
CA LEU A 28 12.36 -4.64 -15.40
C LEU A 28 11.76 -5.97 -15.90
N THR A 29 10.71 -5.91 -16.73
CA THR A 29 10.04 -7.10 -17.27
C THR A 29 10.89 -7.82 -18.32
N THR A 30 11.69 -7.08 -19.10
CA THR A 30 12.63 -7.68 -20.05
C THR A 30 13.81 -8.31 -19.33
N TRP A 31 14.35 -7.66 -18.30
CA TRP A 31 15.38 -8.24 -17.43
C TRP A 31 14.90 -9.48 -16.68
N GLN A 32 13.66 -9.49 -16.21
CA GLN A 32 13.07 -10.65 -15.57
C GLN A 32 12.86 -11.81 -16.56
N LYS A 33 12.53 -11.52 -17.83
CA LYS A 33 12.48 -12.52 -18.90
C LYS A 33 13.88 -13.05 -19.24
N ASP A 34 14.86 -12.18 -19.44
CA ASP A 34 16.26 -12.55 -19.69
C ASP A 34 16.84 -13.41 -18.55
N TYR A 35 16.53 -13.06 -17.30
CA TYR A 35 16.95 -13.82 -16.12
C TYR A 35 16.29 -15.21 -16.09
N LYS A 36 14.98 -15.29 -16.39
CA LYS A 36 14.25 -16.56 -16.50
C LYS A 36 14.74 -17.42 -17.66
N GLU A 37 15.10 -16.80 -18.78
CA GLU A 37 15.64 -17.47 -19.97
C GLU A 37 17.06 -18.01 -19.71
N LYS A 38 17.94 -17.21 -19.11
CA LYS A 38 19.30 -17.63 -18.70
C LYS A 38 19.30 -18.73 -17.64
N LEU A 39 18.25 -18.80 -16.81
CA LEU A 39 18.04 -19.87 -15.84
C LEU A 39 17.33 -21.11 -16.43
N GLY A 40 17.01 -21.13 -17.73
CA GLY A 40 16.36 -22.26 -18.39
C GLY A 40 14.89 -22.48 -18.01
N LEU A 41 14.25 -21.50 -17.36
CA LEU A 41 12.89 -21.61 -16.81
C LEU A 41 11.79 -21.47 -17.86
N LEU A 42 12.14 -21.03 -19.08
CA LEU A 42 11.21 -20.92 -20.21
C LEU A 42 11.25 -22.15 -21.14
N SER A 43 12.11 -23.14 -20.86
CA SER A 43 12.35 -24.28 -21.77
C SER A 43 12.01 -25.65 -21.18
N SER A 44 11.32 -25.71 -20.04
CA SER A 44 10.91 -27.00 -19.45
C SER A 44 9.52 -27.40 -19.93
N GLU A 45 9.45 -28.18 -21.00
CA GLU A 45 8.23 -28.86 -21.50
C GLU A 45 7.70 -29.96 -20.54
N HIS A 46 8.07 -29.98 -19.25
CA HIS A 46 7.72 -31.06 -18.31
C HIS A 46 7.07 -30.54 -17.02
N ALA A 47 5.99 -29.77 -17.14
CA ALA A 47 5.07 -29.50 -16.03
C ALA A 47 3.69 -30.11 -16.33
N THR A 48 3.60 -31.44 -16.30
CA THR A 48 2.32 -32.14 -16.17
C THR A 48 1.99 -32.30 -14.70
N SER A 49 0.97 -31.56 -14.24
CA SER A 49 -0.16 -32.01 -13.42
C SER A 49 -0.66 -30.90 -12.49
N ASN A 50 -1.91 -30.51 -12.77
CA ASN A 50 -2.90 -29.85 -11.95
C ASN A 50 -2.54 -29.56 -10.48
N ASP A 51 -2.29 -28.28 -10.17
CA ASP A 51 -2.82 -27.67 -8.95
C ASP A 51 -3.00 -26.16 -9.17
N THR A 52 -4.24 -25.69 -9.03
CA THR A 52 -4.67 -24.32 -9.25
C THR A 52 -4.32 -23.42 -8.07
N ASN A 53 -3.04 -23.15 -7.87
CA ASN A 53 -2.50 -22.06 -7.04
C ASN A 53 -1.10 -21.66 -7.55
N ALA A 54 -1.05 -21.17 -8.79
CA ALA A 54 0.18 -20.81 -9.48
C ALA A 54 0.57 -19.33 -9.23
N ASP A 55 0.89 -18.97 -7.99
CA ASP A 55 1.51 -17.65 -7.68
C ASP A 55 2.79 -17.74 -6.83
N GLU A 56 3.28 -18.95 -6.53
CA GLU A 56 4.66 -19.16 -6.12
C GLU A 56 5.40 -19.86 -7.25
N THR A 57 5.96 -19.09 -8.18
CA THR A 57 6.93 -19.62 -9.14
C THR A 57 8.15 -20.12 -8.38
N ILE A 58 8.13 -21.41 -8.05
CA ILE A 58 9.25 -22.17 -7.49
C ILE A 58 10.44 -21.97 -8.42
N LEU A 59 11.43 -21.20 -7.97
CA LEU A 59 12.71 -21.04 -8.67
C LEU A 59 13.58 -22.26 -8.31
N PRO A 60 13.82 -23.21 -9.22
CA PRO A 60 14.49 -24.47 -8.93
C PRO A 60 15.97 -24.33 -8.53
N LEU A 61 16.56 -23.14 -8.62
CA LEU A 61 17.97 -22.88 -8.27
C LEU A 61 18.16 -21.74 -7.25
N HIS A 62 17.11 -21.35 -6.50
CA HIS A 62 17.30 -20.40 -5.42
C HIS A 62 18.06 -21.08 -4.26
N PRO A 63 19.14 -20.48 -3.70
CA PRO A 63 19.97 -21.12 -2.68
C PRO A 63 19.17 -21.60 -1.46
N LYS A 64 18.17 -20.82 -1.05
CA LYS A 64 17.25 -21.18 0.04
C LYS A 64 16.37 -22.41 -0.27
N GLN A 65 16.03 -22.64 -1.54
CA GLN A 65 15.25 -23.80 -1.97
C GLN A 65 16.12 -25.05 -2.02
N LEU A 66 17.36 -24.92 -2.50
CA LEU A 66 18.34 -26.00 -2.47
C LEU A 66 18.66 -26.44 -1.03
N GLU A 67 18.80 -25.50 -0.09
CA GLU A 67 18.96 -25.83 1.33
C GLU A 67 17.76 -26.62 1.88
N LEU A 68 16.54 -26.24 1.48
CA LEU A 68 15.31 -26.91 1.90
C LEU A 68 15.19 -28.32 1.27
N GLU A 69 15.54 -28.47 0.00
CA GLU A 69 15.59 -29.79 -0.67
C GLU A 69 16.66 -30.69 -0.05
N ILE A 70 17.85 -30.17 0.24
CA ILE A 70 18.91 -30.91 0.95
C ILE A 70 18.41 -31.38 2.31
N ALA A 71 17.71 -30.53 3.07
CA ALA A 71 17.11 -30.92 4.34
C ALA A 71 16.07 -32.03 4.17
N ARG A 72 15.17 -31.91 3.18
CA ARG A 72 14.18 -32.96 2.85
C ARG A 72 14.84 -34.29 2.48
N TYR A 73 15.91 -34.28 1.70
CA TYR A 73 16.65 -35.51 1.36
C TYR A 73 17.33 -36.11 2.59
N GLN A 74 17.88 -35.30 3.48
CA GLN A 74 18.45 -35.78 4.73
C GLN A 74 17.40 -36.46 5.62
N ASP A 75 16.23 -35.84 5.76
CA ASP A 75 15.10 -36.41 6.52
C ASP A 75 14.62 -37.72 5.90
N HIS A 76 14.45 -37.78 4.57
CA HIS A 76 14.05 -38.99 3.87
C HIS A 76 15.09 -40.13 4.01
N ILE A 77 16.39 -39.81 3.93
CA ILE A 77 17.46 -40.79 4.17
C ILE A 77 17.41 -41.31 5.61
N ASN A 78 17.14 -40.44 6.58
CA ASN A 78 17.04 -40.85 7.98
C ASN A 78 15.83 -41.77 8.21
N GLU A 79 14.69 -41.47 7.58
CA GLU A 79 13.52 -42.34 7.60
C GLU A 79 13.81 -43.70 6.96
N LEU A 80 14.45 -43.70 5.78
CA LEU A 80 14.83 -44.93 5.09
C LEU A 80 15.79 -45.78 5.91
N LYS A 81 16.78 -45.16 6.59
CA LYS A 81 17.68 -45.84 7.53
C LYS A 81 16.90 -46.49 8.68
N TYR A 82 15.94 -45.77 9.27
CA TYR A 82 15.10 -46.30 10.34
C TYR A 82 14.27 -47.50 9.87
N GLN A 83 13.61 -47.37 8.72
CA GLN A 83 12.82 -48.46 8.13
C GLN A 83 13.70 -49.67 7.79
N TYR A 84 14.89 -49.46 7.23
CA TYR A 84 15.84 -50.53 6.94
C TYR A 84 16.28 -51.27 8.21
N VAL A 85 16.64 -50.56 9.28
CA VAL A 85 17.00 -51.17 10.57
C VAL A 85 15.82 -51.95 11.14
N GLN A 86 14.60 -51.40 11.05
CA GLN A 86 13.40 -52.08 11.53
C GLN A 86 13.10 -53.34 10.72
N LEU A 87 13.29 -53.30 9.40
CA LEU A 87 13.08 -54.46 8.52
C LEU A 87 14.16 -55.52 8.74
N ALA A 88 15.42 -55.12 8.87
CA ALA A 88 16.53 -56.01 9.19
C ALA A 88 16.34 -56.71 10.54
N THR A 89 15.90 -55.97 11.58
CA THR A 89 15.62 -56.56 12.91
C THR A 89 14.44 -57.52 12.87
N LYS A 90 13.34 -57.19 12.17
CA LYS A 90 12.21 -58.10 11.95
C LYS A 90 12.64 -59.36 11.19
N HIS A 91 13.42 -59.20 10.12
CA HIS A 91 13.95 -60.31 9.34
C HIS A 91 14.82 -61.22 10.21
N GLN A 92 15.76 -60.65 10.97
CA GLN A 92 16.66 -61.41 11.82
C GLN A 92 15.93 -62.10 12.99
N PHE A 93 14.88 -61.48 13.53
CA PHE A 93 13.97 -62.08 14.50
C PHE A 93 13.24 -63.30 13.91
N LEU A 94 12.67 -63.16 12.70
CA LEU A 94 12.01 -64.27 12.02
C LEU A 94 12.98 -65.41 11.71
N LEU A 95 14.19 -65.11 11.22
CA LEU A 95 15.22 -66.12 10.99
C LEU A 95 15.59 -66.85 12.29
N ALA A 96 15.71 -66.14 13.42
CA ALA A 96 16.00 -66.77 14.70
C ALA A 96 14.87 -67.68 15.18
N LEU A 97 13.61 -67.34 14.88
CA LEU A 97 12.43 -68.12 15.26
C LEU A 97 12.21 -69.36 14.37
N LEU A 98 12.59 -69.26 13.09
CA LEU A 98 12.53 -70.33 12.09
C LEU A 98 13.75 -71.26 12.09
N GLN A 99 14.77 -70.96 12.90
CA GLN A 99 15.98 -71.78 13.00
C GLN A 99 15.69 -73.03 13.84
N ASP A 100 15.88 -74.21 13.25
CA ASP A 100 15.70 -75.51 13.92
C ASP A 100 17.06 -76.22 14.01
N PRO A 101 17.63 -76.45 15.21
CA PRO A 101 17.06 -76.23 16.54
C PRO A 101 16.99 -74.76 16.97
N PRO A 102 16.04 -74.38 17.86
CA PRO A 102 15.89 -73.02 18.38
C PRO A 102 17.20 -72.51 18.97
N ARG A 103 17.57 -71.28 18.61
CA ARG A 103 18.81 -70.68 19.08
C ARG A 103 18.68 -70.26 20.55
N ASP A 104 19.20 -71.07 21.46
CA ASP A 104 19.30 -70.73 22.88
C ASP A 104 20.28 -69.56 23.09
N VAL A 105 19.73 -68.40 23.46
CA VAL A 105 20.53 -67.23 23.86
C VAL A 105 21.12 -67.51 25.24
N ARG A 106 22.38 -67.98 25.27
CA ARG A 106 23.11 -68.18 26.51
C ARG A 106 23.48 -66.83 27.13
N SER A 107 23.25 -66.67 28.44
CA SER A 107 23.56 -65.45 29.20
C SER A 107 25.00 -64.93 28.99
N ASP A 108 25.94 -65.84 28.76
CA ASP A 108 27.34 -65.51 28.53
C ASP A 108 27.58 -64.82 27.17
N GLN A 109 26.78 -65.11 26.16
CA GLN A 109 26.86 -64.45 24.85
C GLN A 109 26.28 -63.03 24.92
N VAL A 110 25.20 -62.84 25.69
CA VAL A 110 24.60 -61.51 25.91
C VAL A 110 25.60 -60.62 26.64
N ARG A 111 26.22 -61.10 27.73
CA ARG A 111 27.25 -60.34 28.45
C ARG A 111 28.43 -59.94 27.56
N LYS A 112 28.91 -60.85 26.69
CA LYS A 112 30.00 -60.54 25.75
C LYS A 112 29.60 -59.49 24.70
N LEU A 113 28.36 -59.52 24.23
CA LEU A 113 27.86 -58.50 23.32
C LEU A 113 27.68 -57.15 24.02
N GLU A 114 27.16 -57.14 25.25
CA GLU A 114 27.04 -55.92 26.07
C GLU A 114 28.42 -55.28 26.34
N THR A 115 29.46 -56.07 26.63
CA THR A 115 30.81 -55.53 26.81
C THR A 115 31.35 -54.92 25.52
N VAL A 116 31.17 -55.59 24.37
CA VAL A 116 31.61 -55.06 23.07
C VAL A 116 30.84 -53.79 22.70
N VAL A 117 29.53 -53.75 22.94
CA VAL A 117 28.71 -52.55 22.69
C VAL A 117 29.14 -51.39 23.59
N LEU A 118 29.45 -51.66 24.86
CA LEU A 118 29.97 -50.65 25.78
C LEU A 118 31.33 -50.11 25.34
N GLU A 119 32.26 -50.98 24.95
CA GLU A 119 33.57 -50.59 24.42
C GLU A 119 33.44 -49.74 23.15
N GLN A 120 32.64 -50.19 22.17
CA GLN A 120 32.38 -49.45 20.94
C GLN A 120 31.68 -48.11 21.21
N SER A 121 30.76 -48.07 22.16
CA SER A 121 30.09 -46.82 22.54
C SER A 121 31.05 -45.81 23.18
N ALA A 122 32.04 -46.28 23.94
CA ALA A 122 33.07 -45.45 24.53
C ALA A 122 34.02 -44.92 23.45
N GLU A 123 34.43 -45.76 22.49
CA GLU A 123 35.22 -45.35 21.33
C GLU A 123 34.49 -44.32 20.46
N LEU A 124 33.21 -44.54 20.16
CA LEU A 124 32.38 -43.58 19.43
C LEU A 124 32.21 -42.27 20.20
N GLY A 125 32.12 -42.32 21.53
CA GLY A 125 32.06 -41.14 22.38
C GLY A 125 33.34 -40.30 22.33
N ILE A 126 34.51 -40.94 22.25
CA ILE A 126 35.80 -40.26 22.07
C ILE A 126 35.87 -39.66 20.66
N LEU A 127 35.54 -40.43 19.63
CA LEU A 127 35.55 -39.97 18.24
C LEU A 127 34.62 -38.78 18.03
N LEU A 128 33.43 -38.79 18.63
CA LEU A 128 32.48 -37.68 18.55
C LEU A 128 33.05 -36.41 19.22
N LYS A 129 33.71 -36.55 20.37
CA LYS A 129 34.41 -35.40 20.99
C LYS A 129 35.50 -34.86 20.07
N ASP A 130 36.28 -35.72 19.43
CA ASP A 130 37.35 -35.27 18.52
C ASP A 130 36.79 -34.62 17.25
N LEU A 131 35.68 -35.14 16.71
CA LEU A 131 34.97 -34.48 15.60
C LEU A 131 34.42 -33.11 16.00
N THR A 132 33.88 -32.96 17.21
CA THR A 132 33.40 -31.64 17.68
C THR A 132 34.54 -30.64 17.84
N LYS A 133 35.70 -31.06 18.35
CA LYS A 133 36.90 -30.23 18.42
C LYS A 133 37.40 -29.85 17.03
N LEU A 134 37.47 -30.81 16.10
CA LEU A 134 37.90 -30.56 14.73
C LEU A 134 36.96 -29.58 14.03
N LYS A 135 35.64 -29.73 14.20
CA LYS A 135 34.65 -28.79 13.69
C LYS A 135 34.87 -27.38 14.24
N HIS A 136 35.20 -27.24 15.52
CA HIS A 136 35.50 -25.95 16.13
C HIS A 136 36.77 -25.33 15.55
N ILE A 137 37.85 -26.10 15.42
CA ILE A 137 39.12 -25.66 14.80
C ILE A 137 38.90 -25.20 13.36
N ILE A 138 38.11 -25.94 12.57
CA ILE A 138 37.78 -25.55 11.19
C ILE A 138 36.97 -24.25 11.18
N ALA A 139 36.01 -24.08 12.09
CA ALA A 139 35.21 -22.86 12.17
C ALA A 139 36.08 -21.64 12.53
N GLU A 140 37.00 -21.78 13.48
CA GLU A 140 37.97 -20.73 13.84
C GLU A 140 38.95 -20.43 12.70
N GLY A 141 39.44 -21.47 12.02
CA GLY A 141 40.28 -21.33 10.83
C GLY A 141 39.57 -20.60 9.69
N ASN A 142 38.29 -20.87 9.48
CA ASN A 142 37.49 -20.18 8.47
C ASN A 142 37.22 -18.73 8.86
N ALA A 143 36.93 -18.44 10.14
CA ALA A 143 36.73 -17.08 10.62
C ALA A 143 37.99 -16.22 10.51
N THR A 144 39.16 -16.78 10.84
CA THR A 144 40.44 -16.09 10.69
C THR A 144 40.81 -15.86 9.24
N ASN A 145 40.56 -16.84 8.36
CA ASN A 145 40.76 -16.70 6.92
C ASN A 145 39.85 -15.62 6.33
N GLU A 146 38.57 -15.61 6.69
CA GLU A 146 37.63 -14.59 6.22
C GLU A 146 38.06 -13.18 6.64
N LYS A 147 38.50 -13.02 7.89
CA LYS A 147 39.06 -11.74 8.36
C LYS A 147 40.29 -11.32 7.56
N ALA A 148 41.19 -12.25 7.25
CA ALA A 148 42.37 -11.96 6.44
C ALA A 148 42.01 -11.59 4.99
N ARG A 149 41.00 -12.27 4.39
CA ARG A 149 40.48 -11.92 3.06
C ARG A 149 39.86 -10.53 3.03
N GLN A 150 39.12 -10.18 4.08
CA GLN A 150 38.52 -8.85 4.19
C GLN A 150 39.61 -7.76 4.29
N GLN A 151 40.62 -7.96 5.13
CA GLN A 151 41.76 -7.03 5.23
C GLN A 151 42.53 -6.89 3.91
N LEU A 152 42.74 -8.00 3.20
CA LEU A 152 43.41 -7.97 1.89
C LEU A 152 42.58 -7.20 0.86
N LYS A 153 41.25 -7.36 0.89
CA LYS A 153 40.35 -6.61 0.02
C LYS A 153 40.39 -5.12 0.32
N GLU A 154 40.30 -4.73 1.60
CA GLU A 154 40.40 -3.33 2.03
C GLU A 154 41.73 -2.71 1.60
N SER A 155 42.84 -3.42 1.81
CA SER A 155 44.17 -2.98 1.34
C SER A 155 44.25 -2.88 -0.19
N GLY A 156 43.62 -3.79 -0.92
CA GLY A 156 43.53 -3.72 -2.38
C GLY A 156 42.76 -2.49 -2.87
N ASP A 157 41.62 -2.18 -2.23
CA ASP A 157 40.82 -1.00 -2.53
C ASP A 157 41.59 0.30 -2.22
N GLU A 158 42.37 0.34 -1.15
CA GLU A 158 43.27 1.45 -0.83
C GLU A 158 44.38 1.62 -1.88
N MET A 159 44.99 0.53 -2.35
CA MET A 159 45.99 0.59 -3.42
C MET A 159 45.40 1.13 -4.73
N ILE A 160 44.18 0.74 -5.09
CA ILE A 160 43.50 1.26 -6.29
C ILE A 160 43.31 2.78 -6.17
N LYS A 161 42.82 3.26 -5.02
CA LYS A 161 42.66 4.71 -4.78
C LYS A 161 43.98 5.46 -4.87
N LEU A 162 45.06 4.90 -4.33
CA LEU A 162 46.39 5.51 -4.42
C LEU A 162 46.90 5.55 -5.87
N ILE A 163 46.62 4.53 -6.68
CA ILE A 163 46.97 4.52 -8.10
C ILE A 163 46.20 5.61 -8.85
N ASP A 164 44.91 5.74 -8.60
CA ASP A 164 44.07 6.78 -9.20
C ASP A 164 44.57 8.18 -8.81
N GLU A 165 44.89 8.39 -7.53
CA GLU A 165 45.45 9.67 -7.06
C GLU A 165 46.81 9.99 -7.69
N ILE A 166 47.68 8.98 -7.85
CA ILE A 166 48.96 9.16 -8.54
C ILE A 166 48.74 9.55 -10.01
N GLU A 167 47.75 8.97 -10.67
CA GLU A 167 47.44 9.29 -12.08
C GLU A 167 46.88 10.71 -12.22
N ASP A 168 45.98 11.12 -11.33
CA ASP A 168 45.46 12.49 -11.26
C ASP A 168 46.59 13.50 -10.98
N GLN A 169 47.49 13.17 -10.04
CA GLN A 169 48.66 13.99 -9.75
C GLN A 169 49.59 14.10 -10.96
N LYS A 170 49.84 13.02 -11.71
CA LYS A 170 50.63 13.07 -12.95
C LYS A 170 49.97 13.95 -14.01
N GLN A 171 48.66 13.85 -14.20
CA GLN A 171 47.93 14.69 -15.14
C GLN A 171 48.00 16.17 -14.74
N SER A 172 47.86 16.47 -13.45
CA SER A 172 47.98 17.85 -12.95
C SER A 172 49.40 18.40 -13.15
N LEU A 173 50.44 17.61 -12.89
CA LEU A 173 51.82 17.99 -13.15
C LEU A 173 52.08 18.21 -14.64
N ALA A 174 51.56 17.35 -15.51
CA ALA A 174 51.65 17.54 -16.96
C ALA A 174 50.99 18.87 -17.39
N SER A 175 49.80 19.17 -16.86
CA SER A 175 49.10 20.42 -17.14
C SER A 175 49.88 21.65 -16.67
N LEU A 176 50.48 21.58 -15.46
CA LEU A 176 51.31 22.64 -14.90
C LEU A 176 52.59 22.83 -15.72
N THR A 177 53.23 21.75 -16.17
CA THR A 177 54.42 21.86 -17.03
C THR A 177 54.09 22.55 -18.35
N LEU A 178 52.96 22.22 -18.99
CA LEU A 178 52.50 22.89 -20.19
C LEU A 178 52.20 24.37 -19.95
N GLN A 179 51.55 24.72 -18.84
CA GLN A 179 51.32 26.11 -18.46
C GLN A 179 52.65 26.86 -18.24
N ILE A 180 53.59 26.27 -17.49
CA ILE A 180 54.90 26.87 -17.24
C ILE A 180 55.67 27.07 -18.55
N GLU A 181 55.62 26.12 -19.49
CA GLU A 181 56.21 26.29 -20.83
C GLU A 181 55.56 27.42 -21.62
N GLN A 182 54.24 27.58 -21.54
CA GLN A 182 53.50 28.71 -22.12
C GLN A 182 53.89 30.06 -21.49
N TYR A 183 54.16 30.10 -20.19
CA TYR A 183 54.62 31.32 -19.50
C TYR A 183 56.13 31.61 -19.71
N LYS A 184 56.96 30.58 -19.91
CA LYS A 184 58.40 30.70 -20.19
C LYS A 184 58.70 31.21 -21.60
N LYS A 185 57.79 31.04 -22.57
CA LYS A 185 57.86 31.79 -23.82
C LYS A 185 57.80 33.28 -23.47
N LYS A 186 58.93 33.98 -23.58
CA LYS A 186 59.04 35.41 -23.32
C LYS A 186 58.02 36.14 -24.19
N ARG A 187 56.89 36.50 -23.59
CA ARG A 187 55.83 37.26 -24.25
C ARG A 187 56.38 38.62 -24.64
N THR A 188 56.06 39.06 -25.84
CA THR A 188 56.41 40.41 -26.27
C THR A 188 55.65 41.42 -25.38
N PRO A 189 56.20 42.63 -25.16
CA PRO A 189 55.50 43.65 -24.38
C PRO A 189 54.12 44.02 -24.95
N GLU A 190 53.89 43.75 -26.24
CA GLU A 190 52.60 43.93 -26.92
C GLU A 190 51.58 42.85 -26.52
N GLU A 191 51.98 41.58 -26.46
CA GLU A 191 51.13 40.49 -25.96
C GLU A 191 50.73 40.69 -24.49
N ALA A 192 51.66 41.17 -23.67
CA ALA A 192 51.37 41.46 -22.27
C ALA A 192 50.32 42.58 -22.11
N LYS A 193 50.39 43.63 -22.94
CA LYS A 193 49.38 44.70 -22.98
C LYS A 193 48.02 44.19 -23.45
N ALA A 194 48.00 43.37 -24.51
CA ALA A 194 46.76 42.79 -25.02
C ALA A 194 46.05 41.92 -23.97
N ILE A 195 46.81 41.14 -23.20
CA ILE A 195 46.26 40.33 -22.09
C ILE A 195 45.74 41.22 -20.96
N LEU A 196 46.46 42.29 -20.60
CA LEU A 196 45.98 43.26 -19.61
C LEU A 196 44.68 43.93 -20.06
N GLU A 197 44.58 44.33 -21.32
CA GLU A 197 43.35 44.88 -21.90
C GLU A 197 42.21 43.85 -21.89
N GLN A 198 42.51 42.59 -22.22
CA GLN A 198 41.52 41.52 -22.14
C GLN A 198 41.06 41.29 -20.70
N GLN A 199 41.98 41.24 -19.73
CA GLN A 199 41.67 41.05 -18.31
C GLN A 199 40.88 42.22 -17.72
N THR A 200 41.20 43.46 -18.12
CA THR A 200 40.44 44.64 -17.70
C THR A 200 39.04 44.64 -18.29
N ARG A 201 38.86 44.17 -19.54
CA ARG A 201 37.52 43.97 -20.13
C ARG A 201 36.73 42.88 -19.43
N THR A 202 37.33 41.72 -19.16
CA THR A 202 36.64 40.64 -18.44
C THR A 202 36.30 41.05 -17.02
N LEU A 203 37.16 41.78 -16.32
CA LEU A 203 36.85 42.35 -15.00
C LEU A 203 35.71 43.37 -15.08
N ALA A 204 35.66 44.22 -16.11
CA ALA A 204 34.55 45.16 -16.31
C ALA A 204 33.23 44.43 -16.62
N GLU A 205 33.26 43.34 -17.37
CA GLU A 205 32.10 42.49 -17.63
C GLU A 205 31.63 41.80 -16.35
N ILE A 206 32.54 41.20 -15.58
CA ILE A 206 32.23 40.56 -14.28
C ILE A 206 31.64 41.57 -13.30
N ASN A 207 32.19 42.79 -13.24
CA ASN A 207 31.64 43.85 -12.38
C ASN A 207 30.21 44.21 -12.81
N LYS A 208 29.95 44.39 -14.11
CA LYS A 208 28.59 44.64 -14.62
C LYS A 208 27.62 43.51 -14.27
N THR A 209 28.04 42.25 -14.41
CA THR A 209 27.18 41.11 -14.03
C THR A 209 26.96 41.05 -12.53
N THR A 210 27.97 41.40 -11.73
CA THR A 210 27.88 41.44 -10.27
C THR A 210 26.92 42.54 -9.81
N ASP A 211 27.00 43.72 -10.42
CA ASP A 211 26.09 44.83 -10.12
C ASP A 211 24.65 44.49 -10.54
N HIS A 212 24.46 43.90 -11.71
CA HIS A 212 23.14 43.43 -12.14
C HIS A 212 22.55 42.35 -11.21
N GLN A 213 23.39 41.43 -10.72
CA GLN A 213 22.96 40.41 -9.75
C GLN A 213 22.65 41.03 -8.38
N ARG A 214 23.39 42.06 -7.94
CA ARG A 214 23.05 42.81 -6.72
C ARG A 214 21.72 43.52 -6.84
N ASP A 215 21.46 44.17 -7.97
CA ASP A 215 20.17 44.83 -8.22
C ASP A 215 19.02 43.81 -8.21
N ALA A 216 19.23 42.63 -8.82
CA ALA A 216 18.24 41.55 -8.81
C ALA A 216 18.01 40.97 -7.40
N ILE A 217 19.05 40.86 -6.57
CA ILE A 217 18.92 40.42 -5.17
C ILE A 217 18.10 41.46 -4.38
N MET A 218 18.40 42.74 -4.53
CA MET A 218 17.68 43.81 -3.83
C MET A 218 16.19 43.83 -4.22
N GLU A 219 15.87 43.64 -5.51
CA GLU A 219 14.49 43.51 -5.98
C GLU A 219 13.80 42.27 -5.38
N MET A 220 14.49 41.12 -5.31
CA MET A 220 13.94 39.92 -4.67
C MET A 220 13.72 40.10 -3.17
N GLU A 221 14.59 40.83 -2.47
CA GLU A 221 14.42 41.17 -1.05
C GLU A 221 13.16 42.02 -0.84
N TRP A 222 12.92 43.01 -1.70
CA TRP A 222 11.71 43.84 -1.62
C TRP A 222 10.44 43.02 -1.89
N GLN A 223 10.47 42.16 -2.91
CA GLN A 223 9.34 41.26 -3.20
C GLN A 223 9.10 40.28 -2.05
N LEU A 224 10.15 39.78 -1.40
CA LEU A 224 10.04 38.90 -0.25
C LEU A 224 9.36 39.60 0.93
N ASP A 225 9.77 40.83 1.24
CA ASP A 225 9.18 41.63 2.32
C ASP A 225 7.70 41.93 2.06
N ASP A 226 7.33 42.30 0.83
CA ASP A 226 5.93 42.52 0.44
C ASP A 226 5.08 41.25 0.63
N ARG A 227 5.61 40.09 0.21
CA ARG A 227 4.92 38.80 0.40
C ARG A 227 4.82 38.40 1.86
N LEU A 228 5.83 38.70 2.67
CA LEU A 228 5.82 38.43 4.10
C LEU A 228 4.73 39.26 4.79
N GLN A 229 4.59 40.53 4.43
CA GLN A 229 3.50 41.39 4.91
C GLN A 229 2.11 40.87 4.47
N GLU A 230 1.97 40.41 3.22
CA GLU A 230 0.73 39.80 2.72
C GLU A 230 0.36 38.54 3.53
N VAL A 231 1.32 37.65 3.79
CA VAL A 231 1.11 36.45 4.61
C VAL A 231 0.69 36.82 6.03
N GLN A 232 1.34 37.81 6.66
CA GLN A 232 0.95 38.27 8.00
C GLN A 232 -0.49 38.83 8.03
N ALA A 233 -0.89 39.57 7.00
CA ALA A 233 -2.27 40.07 6.86
C ALA A 233 -3.27 38.91 6.67
N LEU A 234 -2.93 37.91 5.85
CA LEU A 234 -3.75 36.73 5.65
C LEU A 234 -3.87 35.89 6.93
N GLU A 235 -2.80 35.71 7.69
CA GLU A 235 -2.87 35.05 9.00
C GLU A 235 -3.76 35.80 9.98
N ALA A 236 -3.70 37.13 9.99
CA ALA A 236 -4.56 37.95 10.86
C ALA A 236 -6.04 37.79 10.48
N THR A 237 -6.36 37.78 9.17
CA THR A 237 -7.74 37.56 8.69
C THR A 237 -8.22 36.14 8.96
N LEU A 238 -7.35 35.13 8.83
CA LEU A 238 -7.65 33.75 9.19
C LEU A 238 -7.96 33.63 10.68
N ARG A 239 -7.13 34.19 11.56
CA ARG A 239 -7.39 34.21 13.02
C ARG A 239 -8.73 34.88 13.36
N GLN A 240 -9.08 35.97 12.67
CA GLN A 240 -10.38 36.63 12.86
C GLN A 240 -11.54 35.76 12.36
N ALA A 241 -11.39 35.08 11.23
CA ALA A 241 -12.40 34.18 10.69
C ALA A 241 -12.60 32.96 11.60
N GLU A 242 -11.53 32.37 12.12
CA GLU A 242 -11.57 31.28 13.09
C GLU A 242 -12.24 31.70 14.40
N ALA A 243 -11.93 32.90 14.91
CA ALA A 243 -12.60 33.43 16.10
C ALA A 243 -14.11 33.59 15.87
N LYS A 244 -14.53 34.16 14.73
CA LYS A 244 -15.95 34.27 14.35
C LYS A 244 -16.61 32.91 14.18
N ALA A 245 -15.93 31.94 13.60
CA ALA A 245 -16.43 30.58 13.44
C ALA A 245 -16.62 29.89 14.80
N LYS A 246 -15.65 30.04 15.72
CA LYS A 246 -15.76 29.54 17.10
C LYS A 246 -16.94 30.18 17.82
N GLU A 247 -17.10 31.50 17.75
CA GLU A 247 -18.26 32.19 18.34
C GLU A 247 -19.59 31.70 17.75
N ALA A 248 -19.65 31.43 16.45
CA ALA A 248 -20.85 30.90 15.81
C ALA A 248 -21.16 29.47 16.25
N VAL A 249 -20.14 28.64 16.44
CA VAL A 249 -20.27 27.26 16.97
C VAL A 249 -20.67 27.28 18.44
N GLU A 250 -20.12 28.18 19.25
CA GLU A 250 -20.53 28.33 20.66
C GLU A 250 -21.98 28.82 20.76
N LYS A 251 -22.39 29.78 19.92
CA LYS A 251 -23.78 30.26 19.86
C LYS A 251 -24.75 29.21 19.33
N SER A 252 -24.35 28.36 18.39
CA SER A 252 -25.20 27.24 17.92
C SER A 252 -25.23 26.08 18.91
N GLY A 253 -24.14 25.87 19.67
CA GLY A 253 -24.07 24.90 20.77
C GLY A 253 -24.91 25.30 21.98
N GLN A 254 -25.12 26.59 22.19
CA GLN A 254 -26.15 27.12 23.09
C GLN A 254 -27.52 26.92 22.45
N ARG A 255 -28.08 25.72 22.61
CA ARG A 255 -29.46 25.40 22.24
C ARG A 255 -30.39 26.44 22.83
N ASP A 256 -31.11 27.15 21.96
CA ASP A 256 -32.06 28.16 22.37
C ASP A 256 -33.26 27.47 23.04
N LEU A 257 -33.31 27.56 24.37
CA LEU A 257 -34.34 26.93 25.21
C LEU A 257 -35.76 27.32 24.77
N VAL A 258 -35.92 28.50 24.17
CA VAL A 258 -37.22 28.97 23.67
C VAL A 258 -37.63 28.18 22.43
N VAL A 259 -36.69 27.90 21.52
CA VAL A 259 -36.95 27.13 20.30
C VAL A 259 -37.21 25.66 20.63
N GLU A 260 -36.46 25.07 21.57
CA GLU A 260 -36.71 23.70 22.02
C GLU A 260 -38.09 23.56 22.71
N GLN A 261 -38.49 24.54 23.53
CA GLN A 261 -39.82 24.55 24.15
C GLN A 261 -40.93 24.70 23.11
N GLN A 262 -40.73 25.56 22.11
CA GLN A 262 -41.69 25.71 21.02
C GLN A 262 -41.78 24.45 20.17
N GLU A 263 -40.67 23.81 19.82
CA GLU A 263 -40.65 22.54 19.08
C GLU A 263 -41.37 21.44 19.87
N ALA A 264 -41.09 21.33 21.17
CA ALA A 264 -41.77 20.39 22.06
C ALA A 264 -43.28 20.66 22.09
N TRP A 265 -43.70 21.92 22.22
CA TRP A 265 -45.10 22.32 22.22
C TRP A 265 -45.79 22.03 20.88
N TYR A 266 -45.15 22.33 19.75
CA TYR A 266 -45.68 22.01 18.43
C TYR A 266 -45.79 20.49 18.22
N ARG A 267 -44.83 19.71 18.72
CA ARG A 267 -44.87 18.25 18.66
C ARG A 267 -46.02 17.68 19.50
N GLU A 268 -46.21 18.18 20.72
CA GLU A 268 -47.34 17.81 21.59
C GLU A 268 -48.68 18.20 20.95
N MET A 269 -48.79 19.41 20.40
CA MET A 269 -50.00 19.88 19.75
C MET A 269 -50.30 19.11 18.46
N ALA A 270 -49.28 18.75 17.66
CA ALA A 270 -49.43 17.92 16.49
C ALA A 270 -49.92 16.51 16.86
N GLN A 271 -49.36 15.91 17.92
CA GLN A 271 -49.84 14.62 18.45
C GLN A 271 -51.29 14.71 18.95
N PHE A 272 -51.64 15.79 19.65
CA PHE A 272 -53.01 16.04 20.10
C PHE A 272 -53.97 16.16 18.91
N CYS A 273 -53.62 16.96 17.89
CA CYS A 273 -54.39 17.07 16.65
C CYS A 273 -54.57 15.70 15.99
N HIS A 274 -53.50 14.92 15.76
CA HIS A 274 -53.61 13.58 15.20
C HIS A 274 -54.58 12.69 15.99
N SER A 275 -54.46 12.67 17.32
CA SER A 275 -55.34 11.88 18.18
C SER A 275 -56.82 12.29 18.09
N SER A 276 -57.11 13.60 18.03
CA SER A 276 -58.48 14.12 17.92
C SER A 276 -59.13 13.85 16.56
N PHE A 277 -58.33 13.75 15.50
CA PHE A 277 -58.78 13.34 14.17
C PHE A 277 -58.82 11.81 14.01
N GLY A 278 -58.43 11.03 15.02
CA GLY A 278 -58.43 9.56 14.95
C GLY A 278 -57.28 8.99 14.11
N ILE A 279 -56.24 9.78 13.85
CA ILE A 279 -55.00 9.35 13.21
C ILE A 279 -54.05 8.89 14.33
N HIS A 280 -53.69 7.60 14.33
CA HIS A 280 -52.84 7.01 15.37
C HIS A 280 -51.36 7.21 15.07
N LYS A 281 -50.99 7.10 13.79
CA LYS A 281 -49.59 7.21 13.37
C LYS A 281 -49.51 7.76 11.96
N VAL A 282 -48.55 8.64 11.75
CA VAL A 282 -48.17 9.12 10.42
C VAL A 282 -46.69 8.86 10.26
N ASP A 283 -46.33 7.87 9.43
CA ASP A 283 -44.95 7.57 9.07
C ASP A 283 -44.67 8.14 7.69
N VAL A 284 -43.73 9.07 7.60
CA VAL A 284 -43.31 9.71 6.35
C VAL A 284 -41.93 9.18 5.99
N ALA A 285 -41.88 8.26 5.04
CA ALA A 285 -40.65 7.84 4.35
C ALA A 285 -40.44 8.67 3.08
N ILE A 286 -39.26 8.59 2.48
CA ILE A 286 -38.84 9.40 1.32
C ILE A 286 -39.76 9.15 0.10
N ASP A 287 -40.28 7.94 -0.02
CA ASP A 287 -41.03 7.40 -1.15
C ASP A 287 -42.46 6.95 -0.78
N LEU A 288 -42.81 7.00 0.51
CA LEU A 288 -44.05 6.44 1.02
C LEU A 288 -44.54 7.20 2.25
N ILE A 289 -45.78 7.68 2.20
CA ILE A 289 -46.49 8.26 3.34
C ILE A 289 -47.53 7.24 3.82
N GLN A 290 -47.38 6.75 5.04
CA GLN A 290 -48.34 5.86 5.68
C GLN A 290 -49.11 6.59 6.77
N VAL A 291 -50.43 6.54 6.70
CA VAL A 291 -51.35 7.09 7.70
C VAL A 291 -52.19 5.96 8.26
N GLU A 292 -52.03 5.69 9.55
CA GLU A 292 -52.76 4.67 10.29
C GLU A 292 -53.92 5.33 11.07
N PHE A 293 -55.15 4.83 10.85
CA PHE A 293 -56.36 5.33 11.50
C PHE A 293 -56.81 4.43 12.67
N ALA A 294 -57.63 4.97 13.57
CA ALA A 294 -58.07 4.36 14.85
C ALA A 294 -58.81 3.00 14.79
N ARG A 295 -59.01 2.41 13.60
CA ARG A 295 -59.65 1.11 13.37
C ARG A 295 -58.76 0.11 12.61
N GLY A 296 -57.45 0.38 12.50
CA GLY A 296 -56.51 -0.51 11.79
C GLY A 296 -56.44 -0.29 10.28
N HIS A 297 -57.18 0.69 9.73
CA HIS A 297 -57.06 1.09 8.33
C HIS A 297 -55.75 1.82 8.09
N VAL A 298 -55.01 1.40 7.07
CA VAL A 298 -53.74 2.02 6.69
C VAL A 298 -53.83 2.57 5.27
N LEU A 299 -53.71 3.89 5.15
CA LEU A 299 -53.57 4.58 3.87
C LEU A 299 -52.08 4.69 3.54
N SER A 300 -51.69 4.13 2.40
CA SER A 300 -50.34 4.20 1.85
C SER A 300 -50.35 5.04 0.57
N ILE A 301 -49.69 6.19 0.62
CA ILE A 301 -49.51 7.10 -0.53
C ILE A 301 -48.07 6.96 -1.00
N HIS A 302 -47.88 6.44 -2.21
CA HIS A 302 -46.58 6.37 -2.84
C HIS A 302 -46.26 7.68 -3.56
N VAL A 303 -45.06 8.19 -3.32
CA VAL A 303 -44.59 9.47 -3.84
C VAL A 303 -43.29 9.27 -4.58
N ASP A 304 -43.17 9.87 -5.76
CA ASP A 304 -41.89 9.95 -6.46
C ASP A 304 -41.03 11.08 -5.83
N PRO A 305 -39.88 10.75 -5.20
CA PRO A 305 -39.07 11.73 -4.47
C PRO A 305 -38.45 12.81 -5.36
N LEU A 306 -38.34 12.57 -6.67
CA LEU A 306 -37.75 13.54 -7.61
C LEU A 306 -38.77 14.55 -8.13
N THR A 307 -40.03 14.16 -8.25
CA THR A 307 -41.09 14.98 -8.84
C THR A 307 -42.13 15.49 -7.84
N GLU A 308 -42.08 15.01 -6.58
CA GLU A 308 -43.07 15.27 -5.53
C GLU A 308 -44.52 14.96 -5.96
N ARG A 309 -44.71 14.05 -6.93
CA ARG A 309 -46.02 13.63 -7.42
C ARG A 309 -46.44 12.30 -6.83
N ILE A 310 -47.73 12.17 -6.58
CA ILE A 310 -48.33 10.91 -6.11
C ILE A 310 -48.36 9.92 -7.27
N THR A 311 -47.76 8.75 -7.09
CA THR A 311 -47.69 7.68 -8.09
C THR A 311 -48.79 6.64 -7.89
N ASP A 312 -49.13 6.33 -6.64
CA ASP A 312 -50.19 5.40 -6.31
C ASP A 312 -50.74 5.67 -4.91
N ILE A 313 -52.01 5.29 -4.70
CA ILE A 313 -52.66 5.32 -3.39
C ILE A 313 -53.34 3.98 -3.15
N SER A 314 -53.01 3.35 -2.03
CA SER A 314 -53.66 2.12 -1.57
C SER A 314 -54.19 2.31 -0.15
N VAL A 315 -55.38 1.77 0.09
CA VAL A 315 -55.99 1.71 1.43
C VAL A 315 -56.14 0.23 1.75
N ASN A 316 -55.40 -0.25 2.75
CA ASN A 316 -55.56 -1.61 3.25
C ASN A 316 -56.71 -1.61 4.28
N ASN A 317 -57.82 -2.23 3.90
CA ASN A 317 -58.97 -2.48 4.77
C ASN A 317 -59.12 -3.99 5.01
N GLU A 318 -59.52 -4.38 6.23
CA GLU A 318 -59.95 -5.75 6.51
C GLU A 318 -61.38 -6.03 6.00
N ASP A 319 -62.17 -4.98 5.72
CA ASP A 319 -63.52 -5.05 5.16
C ASP A 319 -63.54 -4.55 3.70
N ASP A 320 -63.75 -5.47 2.77
CA ASP A 320 -63.52 -5.35 1.31
C ASP A 320 -64.63 -4.58 0.53
N SER A 321 -65.37 -3.68 1.18
CA SER A 321 -66.60 -3.09 0.60
C SER A 321 -66.53 -1.60 0.26
N MET A 322 -65.34 -0.99 0.20
CA MET A 322 -65.17 0.44 -0.07
C MET A 322 -64.33 0.67 -1.32
N GLU A 323 -64.96 1.15 -2.39
CA GLU A 323 -64.28 1.51 -3.64
C GLU A 323 -63.58 2.88 -3.48
N TYR A 324 -62.25 2.90 -3.63
CA TYR A 324 -61.41 4.11 -3.58
C TYR A 324 -60.84 4.52 -4.95
N GLU A 325 -61.34 3.94 -6.06
CA GLU A 325 -60.86 4.24 -7.42
C GLU A 325 -60.97 5.74 -7.78
N ASP A 326 -62.02 6.40 -7.28
CA ASP A 326 -62.22 7.85 -7.46
C ASP A 326 -61.10 8.69 -6.81
N LEU A 327 -60.57 8.25 -5.66
CA LEU A 327 -59.47 8.96 -4.98
C LEU A 327 -58.13 8.70 -5.67
N LYS A 328 -57.95 7.51 -6.24
CA LYS A 328 -56.76 7.16 -7.01
C LYS A 328 -56.66 8.01 -8.28
N THR A 329 -57.75 8.12 -9.05
CA THR A 329 -57.80 8.96 -10.25
C THR A 329 -57.64 10.45 -9.97
N LEU A 330 -58.11 10.92 -8.81
CA LEU A 330 -57.94 12.32 -8.39
C LEU A 330 -56.50 12.64 -7.96
N ALA A 331 -55.82 11.69 -7.32
CA ALA A 331 -54.49 11.93 -6.78
C ALA A 331 -53.34 11.65 -7.75
N GLU A 332 -53.54 10.73 -8.71
CA GLU A 332 -52.50 10.35 -9.68
C GLU A 332 -51.93 11.56 -10.43
N GLY A 333 -50.62 11.75 -10.34
CA GLY A 333 -49.90 12.79 -11.06
C GLY A 333 -50.02 14.20 -10.51
N GLN A 334 -50.74 14.40 -9.40
CA GLN A 334 -50.84 15.70 -8.74
C GLN A 334 -49.78 15.86 -7.63
N LEU A 335 -49.49 17.10 -7.23
CA LEU A 335 -48.48 17.40 -6.22
C LEU A 335 -48.98 16.99 -4.83
N VAL A 336 -48.13 16.30 -4.07
CA VAL A 336 -48.46 15.82 -2.71
C VAL A 336 -48.97 16.95 -1.81
N LYS A 337 -48.38 18.15 -1.93
CA LYS A 337 -48.73 19.31 -1.10
C LYS A 337 -50.16 19.82 -1.31
N GLU A 338 -50.76 19.55 -2.47
CA GLU A 338 -52.07 20.10 -2.84
C GLU A 338 -53.22 19.18 -2.47
N ILE A 339 -53.07 17.85 -2.58
CA ILE A 339 -54.20 16.93 -2.38
C ILE A 339 -54.00 15.84 -1.34
N ALA A 340 -52.80 15.66 -0.78
CA ALA A 340 -52.60 14.65 0.26
C ALA A 340 -53.52 14.92 1.47
N SER A 341 -53.72 16.19 1.86
CA SER A 341 -54.65 16.56 2.93
C SER A 341 -56.10 16.21 2.59
N THR A 342 -56.53 16.48 1.36
CA THR A 342 -57.87 16.17 0.86
C THR A 342 -58.12 14.67 0.83
N VAL A 343 -57.15 13.88 0.36
CA VAL A 343 -57.24 12.41 0.33
C VAL A 343 -57.30 11.84 1.74
N VAL A 344 -56.48 12.32 2.67
CA VAL A 344 -56.48 11.87 4.08
C VAL A 344 -57.81 12.22 4.77
N LEU A 345 -58.37 13.41 4.51
CA LEU A 345 -59.65 13.83 5.09
C LEU A 345 -60.83 13.06 4.50
N GLU A 346 -60.85 12.81 3.20
CA GLU A 346 -61.91 12.03 2.54
C GLU A 346 -61.87 10.56 2.93
N THR A 347 -60.67 9.96 3.02
CA THR A 347 -60.53 8.58 3.52
C THR A 347 -61.02 8.45 4.97
N LEU A 348 -60.70 9.41 5.83
CA LEU A 348 -61.19 9.47 7.20
C LEU A 348 -62.71 9.67 7.28
N ALA A 349 -63.27 10.54 6.44
CA ALA A 349 -64.72 10.78 6.38
C ALA A 349 -65.48 9.51 5.98
N ARG A 350 -64.96 8.75 5.00
CA ARG A 350 -65.52 7.46 4.57
C ARG A 350 -65.43 6.42 5.69
N ILE A 351 -64.26 6.27 6.33
CA ILE A 351 -64.07 5.34 7.47
C ILE A 351 -65.03 5.64 8.64
N ARG A 352 -65.41 6.91 8.85
CA ARG A 352 -66.36 7.30 9.89
C ARG A 352 -67.82 7.03 9.52
N GLN A 353 -68.15 7.00 8.23
CA GLN A 353 -69.51 6.76 7.72
C GLN A 353 -69.85 5.26 7.60
N SER A 354 -68.84 4.39 7.46
CA SER A 354 -68.96 2.94 7.67
C SER A 354 -68.92 2.58 9.15
#